data_AF-A0A0G0VSZ3-F1
#
_entry.id   AF-A0A0G0VSZ3-F1
#
_cell.length_a   1.000
_cell.length_b   1.000
_cell.length_c   1.000
_cell.angle_alpha   90.00
_cell.angle_beta   90.00
_cell.angle_gamma   90.00
#
_symmetry.space_group_name_H-M   'P 1'
#
loop_
_entity.id
_entity.type
_entity.pdbx_description
1 polymer ?
#
loop_
_entity_poly.entity_id
_entity_poly.type
_entity_poly.pdbx_seq_one_letter_code
_entity_poly.pdbx_strand_id
1 'polypeptide(L)' 'MGNDEVVIYNQQGQLAIFSSKKDKEVQVDSLQQVISKAKIESAKIAKIDLRFDKPVISYRQ' A
#
# COMPACT_ATOMS: atom_id res chain seq x y z
N MET A 1 18.07 16.26 3.53
CA MET A 1 17.58 14.87 3.54
C MET A 1 16.13 14.93 3.12
N GLY A 2 15.81 14.52 1.90
CA GLY A 2 14.43 14.56 1.40
C GLY A 2 13.63 13.40 1.97
N ASN A 3 12.38 13.66 2.37
CA ASN A 3 11.45 12.58 2.70
C ASN A 3 11.06 11.89 1.38
N ASP A 4 11.72 10.78 1.08
CA ASP A 4 11.50 10.00 -0.15
C ASP A 4 10.23 9.13 -0.09
N GLU A 5 9.36 9.40 0.88
CA GLU A 5 8.23 8.56 1.24
C GLU A 5 6.96 9.39 1.38
N VAL A 6 5.86 8.83 0.86
CA VAL A 6 4.52 9.36 1.05
C VAL A 6 3.71 8.31 1.79
N VAL A 7 3.21 8.66 2.97
CA VAL A 7 2.37 7.79 3.79
C VAL A 7 0.94 8.30 3.75
N ILE A 8 0.01 7.43 3.37
CA ILE A 8 -1.42 7.73 3.30
C ILE A 8 -2.15 6.88 4.33
N TYR A 9 -3.02 7.51 5.11
CA TYR A 9 -3.93 6.85 6.04
C TYR A 9 -5.35 7.00 5.53
N ASN A 10 -6.15 5.94 5.64
CA ASN A 10 -7.59 6.05 5.47
C ASN A 10 -8.29 6.28 6.82
N GLN A 11 -9.59 6.55 6.77
CA GLN A 11 -10.41 6.80 7.97
C GLN A 11 -10.48 5.62 8.94
N GLN A 12 -10.12 4.40 8.50
CA GLN A 12 -10.14 3.19 9.32
C GLN A 12 -8.77 2.92 9.98
N GLY A 13 -7.78 3.79 9.79
CA GLY A 13 -6.43 3.62 10.31
C GLY A 13 -5.59 2.59 9.55
N GLN A 14 -6.00 2.20 8.33
CA GLN A 14 -5.14 1.42 7.43
C GLN A 14 -4.17 2.38 6.74
N LEU A 15 -2.95 1.90 6.45
CA LEU A 15 -1.93 2.75 5.84
C LEU A 15 -1.33 2.16 4.56
N ALA A 16 -1.04 3.05 3.61
CA ALA A 16 -0.29 2.75 2.39
C ALA A 16 0.99 3.60 2.36
N ILE A 17 2.13 2.98 2.05
CA ILE A 17 3.43 3.67 1.96
C ILE A 17 3.89 3.64 0.51
N PHE A 18 4.22 4.80 -0.04
CA PHE A 18 4.75 5.00 -1.38
C PHE A 18 6.18 5.54 -1.31
N SER A 19 6.95 5.29 -2.36
CA SER A 19 8.27 5.88 -2.59
C SER A 19 8.17 6.97 -3.68
N SER A 20 8.71 8.15 -3.41
CA SER A 20 8.87 9.21 -4.43
C SER A 20 9.92 8.87 -5.49
N LYS A 21 10.73 7.83 -5.25
CA LYS A 21 11.78 7.34 -6.15
C LYS A 21 11.29 6.28 -7.15
N LYS A 22 10.04 5.82 -7.02
CA LYS A 22 9.44 4.81 -7.91
C LYS A 22 8.35 5.44 -8.77
N ASP A 23 8.08 4.79 -9.90
CA ASP A 23 6.98 5.20 -10.78
C ASP A 23 5.65 5.22 -10.00
N LYS A 24 4.91 6.32 -10.13
CA LYS A 24 3.66 6.54 -9.40
C LYS A 24 2.53 5.66 -9.92
N GLU A 25 2.46 5.45 -11.23
CA GLU A 25 1.40 4.66 -11.86
C GLU A 25 1.55 3.19 -11.47
N VAL A 26 2.79 2.67 -11.51
CA VAL A 26 3.08 1.30 -11.06
C VAL A 26 2.67 1.07 -9.59
N GLN A 27 2.94 2.04 -8.72
CA GLN A 27 2.57 1.95 -7.31
C GLN A 27 1.05 2.04 -7.10
N VAL A 28 0.37 2.91 -7.83
CA VAL A 28 -1.09 3.07 -7.78
C VAL A 28 -1.80 1.83 -8.34
N ASP A 29 -1.34 1.27 -9.44
CA ASP A 29 -1.86 0.03 -10.03
C ASP A 29 -1.68 -1.15 -9.07
N SER A 30 -0.49 -1.26 -8.45
CA SER A 30 -0.21 -2.29 -7.44
C SER A 30 -1.15 -2.15 -6.23
N LEU A 31 -1.42 -0.92 -5.77
CA LEU A 31 -2.36 -0.68 -4.69
C LEU A 31 -3.78 -1.14 -5.07
N GLN A 32 -4.24 -0.80 -6.28
CA GLN A 32 -5.56 -1.21 -6.77
C GLN A 32 -5.70 -2.73 -6.85
N GLN A 33 -4.67 -3.43 -7.33
CA GLN A 33 -4.65 -4.89 -7.38
C GLN A 33 -4.72 -5.51 -5.98
N VAL A 34 -3.93 -5.02 -5.02
CA VAL A 34 -3.93 -5.53 -3.64
C VAL A 34 -5.29 -5.32 -2.97
N ILE A 35 -5.90 -4.14 -3.10
CA ILE A 35 -7.23 -3.85 -2.53
C ILE A 35 -8.30 -4.72 -3.17
N SER A 36 -8.26 -4.92 -4.50
CA SER A 36 -9.24 -5.74 -5.21
C SER A 36 -9.19 -7.19 -4.76
N LYS A 37 -7.98 -7.76 -4.63
CA LYS A 37 -7.78 -9.12 -4.13
C LYS A 37 -8.25 -9.27 -2.67
N ALA A 38 -7.89 -8.32 -1.81
CA ALA A 38 -8.27 -8.34 -0.39
C ALA A 38 -9.79 -8.31 -0.18
N LYS A 39 -10.53 -7.59 -1.03
CA LYS A 39 -12.01 -7.58 -1.00
C LYS A 39 -12.60 -8.95 -1.31
N ILE A 40 -12.06 -9.65 -2.31
CA ILE A 40 -12.50 -11.00 -2.69
C ILE A 40 -12.24 -11.99 -1.53
N GLU A 41 -11.09 -11.84 -0.86
CA GLU A 41 -10.65 -12.73 0.22
C GLU A 41 -11.20 -12.34 1.60
N SER A 42 -11.98 -11.25 1.70
CA SER A 42 -12.41 -10.64 2.99
C SER A 42 -11.25 -10.39 3.96
N ALA A 43 -10.06 -10.08 3.43
CA ALA A 43 -8.85 -9.94 4.21
C ALA A 43 -8.80 -8.60 4.98
N LYS A 44 -8.47 -8.65 6.27
CA LYS A 44 -8.36 -7.46 7.12
C LYS A 44 -6.97 -6.81 6.98
N ILE A 45 -6.75 -6.04 5.92
CA ILE A 45 -5.46 -5.35 5.73
C ILE A 45 -5.22 -4.29 6.83
N ALA A 46 -4.01 -4.24 7.37
CA ALA A 46 -3.50 -3.18 8.23
C ALA A 46 -2.57 -2.21 7.47
N LYS A 47 -1.67 -2.76 6.63
CA LYS A 47 -0.64 -2.00 5.92
C LYS A 47 -0.39 -2.56 4.52
N ILE A 48 -0.15 -1.67 3.56
CA ILE A 48 0.40 -1.98 2.23
C ILE A 48 1.66 -1.13 2.01
N ASP A 49 2.81 -1.75 1.81
CA ASP A 49 4.08 -1.06 1.57
C ASP A 49 4.51 -1.25 0.11
N LEU A 50 4.44 -0.18 -0.67
CA LEU A 50 4.66 -0.15 -2.13
C LEU A 50 6.10 0.25 -2.50
N ARG A 51 6.97 0.46 -1.50
CA ARG A 51 8.37 0.82 -1.73
C ARG A 51 9.19 -0.32 -2.37
N PHE A 52 8.69 -1.54 -2.33
CA PHE A 52 9.32 -2.75 -2.88
C PHE A 52 8.77 -3.10 -4.27
N ASP A 53 9.45 -3.94 -5.03
CA ASP A 53 8.96 -4.40 -6.35
C ASP A 53 7.74 -5.32 -6.22
N LYS A 54 7.68 -6.07 -5.12
CA LYS A 54 6.48 -6.79 -4.69
C LYS A 54 5.95 -6.13 -3.43
N PRO A 55 4.70 -5.65 -3.39
CA PRO A 55 4.15 -4.99 -2.22
C PRO A 55 4.20 -5.90 -0.98
N VAL A 56 4.58 -5.33 0.17
CA VAL A 56 4.55 -6.03 1.45
C VAL A 56 3.24 -5.70 2.16
N ILE A 57 2.43 -6.73 2.45
CA ILE A 57 1.11 -6.59 3.06
C ILE A 57 1.17 -7.08 4.50
N SER A 58 0.63 -6.30 5.44
CA SER A 58 0.41 -6.72 6.82
C SER A 58 -1.09 -6.77 7.11
N TYR A 59 -1.54 -7.82 7.80
CA TYR A 59 -2.94 -8.04 8.15
C TYR A 59 -3.18 -7.74 9.63
N ARG A 60 -4.41 -7.33 9.98
CA ARG A 60 -4.88 -7.26 11.36
C ARG A 60 -5.09 -8.69 11.88
N GLN A 61 -4.72 -8.91 13.14
CA GLN A 61 -5.12 -10.11 13.88
C GLN A 61 -6.62 -10.08 14.15
#